data_AF-A0AAD3E3H8-F1
#
_entry.id   AF-A0AAD3E3H8-F1
#
_cell.length_a   1.000
_cell.length_b   1.000
_cell.length_c   1.000
_cell.angle_alpha   90.00
_cell.angle_beta   90.00
_cell.angle_gamma   90.00
#
_symmetry.space_group_name_H-M   'P 1'
#
loop_
_entity.id
_entity.type
_entity.pdbx_description
1 polymer ?
#
loop_
_entity_poly.entity_id
_entity_poly.type
_entity_poly.pdbx_seq_one_letter_code
_entity_poly.pdbx_strand_id
1 'polypeptide(L)'
;VFEVGNIVDVRGYGRAEVIEPLVTEPGHRFHGRIRVRYQRDGKTYYARPENLRTTVQVKQRVFLCHSTTHYRTCAASVANWGDAVLEVGCHEGECTWLLSRRCRYIVGVDKSRPTVQAARRRYPGLRFEEVDGFDVAALKALGPPDGSGFSVVLVDIGGIACLPTVASLVGLYYKEFPYNTKIVVKSVFLKRLMEDSLPYNPIKNNPWTLGPAAGGGGGSSGDGNSADATGAVVDDVEEADEVGDEEGDEQERQRRKE
;
A
#
# COMPACT_ATOMS: atom_id res chain seq x y z
N VAL A 1 10.24 -3.28 21.14
CA VAL A 1 10.40 -2.35 22.28
C VAL A 1 10.22 -0.95 21.74
N PHE A 2 9.55 -0.06 22.47
CA PHE A 2 9.34 1.32 22.04
C PHE A 2 10.48 2.19 22.59
N GLU A 3 11.19 2.88 21.72
CA GLU A 3 12.32 3.74 22.06
C GLU A 3 11.88 5.21 22.09
N VAL A 4 12.57 6.03 22.88
CA VAL A 4 12.34 7.48 22.90
C VAL A 4 12.53 8.07 21.49
N GLY A 5 11.61 8.93 21.08
CA GLY A 5 11.54 9.49 19.73
C GLY A 5 10.74 8.64 18.73
N ASN A 6 10.38 7.40 19.06
CA ASN A 6 9.50 6.61 18.19
C ASN A 6 8.13 7.28 18.07
N ILE A 7 7.60 7.37 16.84
CA ILE A 7 6.20 7.74 16.59
C ILE A 7 5.33 6.49 16.69
N VAL A 8 4.37 6.54 17.60
CA VAL A 8 3.46 5.45 17.90
C VAL A 8 2.01 5.89 17.69
N ASP A 9 1.16 4.92 17.35
CA ASP A 9 -0.29 5.10 17.40
C ASP A 9 -0.79 4.54 18.73
N VAL A 10 -1.51 5.37 19.48
CA VAL A 10 -2.08 5.02 20.79
C VAL A 10 -3.54 4.66 20.59
N ARG A 11 -3.90 3.45 21.03
CA ARG A 11 -5.24 2.89 20.88
C ARG A 11 -6.35 3.84 21.34
N GLY A 12 -7.16 4.33 20.40
CA GLY A 12 -8.30 5.22 20.67
C GLY A 12 -7.94 6.70 20.93
N TYR A 13 -6.66 7.06 20.95
CA TYR A 13 -6.20 8.43 21.21
C TYR A 13 -5.39 9.03 20.06
N GLY A 14 -4.94 8.21 19.10
CA GLY A 14 -4.22 8.63 17.90
C GLY A 14 -2.71 8.71 18.10
N ARG A 15 -2.04 9.50 17.27
CA ARG A 15 -0.57 9.52 17.20
C ARG A 15 0.09 10.23 18.39
N ALA A 16 1.17 9.64 18.87
CA ALA A 16 2.02 10.18 19.92
C ALA A 16 3.49 9.88 19.65
N GLU A 17 4.37 10.64 20.29
CA GLU A 17 5.80 10.38 20.35
C GLU A 17 6.14 9.77 21.70
N VAL A 18 6.98 8.74 21.73
CA VAL A 18 7.52 8.19 22.98
C VAL A 18 8.54 9.19 23.54
N ILE A 19 8.27 9.73 24.73
CA ILE A 19 9.13 10.75 25.36
C ILE A 19 9.89 10.24 26.59
N GLU A 20 9.43 9.16 27.21
CA GLU A 20 10.17 8.43 28.24
C GLU A 20 10.04 6.92 28.00
N PRO A 21 11.07 6.13 28.33
CA PRO A 21 11.03 4.68 28.14
C PRO A 21 10.03 3.99 29.08
N LEU A 22 9.95 2.66 28.97
CA LEU A 22 9.16 1.83 29.88
C LEU A 22 9.65 2.01 31.33
N VAL A 23 8.73 2.35 32.23
CA VAL A 23 9.00 2.37 33.67
C VAL A 23 9.10 0.94 34.19
N THR A 24 10.30 0.52 34.58
CA THR A 24 10.59 -0.84 35.07
C THR A 24 10.62 -0.96 36.59
N GLU A 25 10.77 0.14 37.33
CA GLU A 25 10.92 0.16 38.79
C GLU A 25 9.65 -0.38 39.49
N PRO A 26 9.74 -1.50 40.24
CA PRO A 26 8.62 -1.99 41.06
C PRO A 26 8.22 -0.96 42.13
N GLY A 27 6.93 -0.65 42.24
CA GLY A 27 6.40 0.33 43.20
C GLY A 27 6.20 1.75 42.64
N HIS A 28 6.79 2.07 41.47
CA HIS A 28 6.48 3.33 40.79
C HIS A 28 5.01 3.34 40.33
N ARG A 29 4.29 4.45 40.53
CA ARG A 29 2.84 4.56 40.19
C ARG A 29 2.51 4.32 38.70
N PHE A 30 3.53 4.41 37.84
CA PHE A 30 3.42 4.14 36.40
C PHE A 30 4.20 2.90 35.94
N HIS A 31 4.54 1.99 36.86
CA HIS A 31 5.19 0.71 36.55
C HIS A 31 4.51 0.02 35.35
N GLY A 32 5.31 -0.45 34.39
CA GLY A 32 4.83 -1.13 33.19
C GLY A 32 4.22 -0.20 32.13
N ARG A 33 4.47 1.12 32.20
CA ARG A 33 3.95 2.11 31.23
C ARG A 33 5.07 2.93 30.60
N ILE A 34 4.76 3.49 29.44
CA ILE A 34 5.64 4.34 28.63
C ILE A 34 5.02 5.73 28.59
N ARG A 35 5.81 6.78 28.76
CA ARG A 35 5.30 8.15 28.64
C ARG A 35 5.31 8.57 27.18
N VAL A 36 4.16 9.02 26.69
CA VAL A 36 3.98 9.49 25.32
C VAL A 36 3.46 10.92 25.30
N ARG A 37 3.75 11.65 24.21
CA ARG A 37 3.27 13.00 23.92
C ARG A 37 2.40 12.99 22.66
N TYR A 38 1.12 13.31 22.78
CA TYR A 38 0.20 13.31 21.64
C TYR A 38 0.54 14.42 20.65
N GLN A 39 0.54 14.09 19.35
CA GLN A 39 0.85 15.06 18.30
C GLN A 39 -0.25 16.10 18.11
N ARG A 40 -1.50 15.76 18.44
CA ARG A 40 -2.66 16.63 18.23
C ARG A 40 -2.69 17.83 19.18
N ASP A 41 -2.38 17.62 20.46
CA ASP A 41 -2.57 18.62 21.52
C ASP A 41 -1.34 18.79 22.44
N GLY A 42 -0.25 18.06 22.17
CA GLY A 42 0.97 18.11 22.97
C GLY A 42 0.85 17.51 24.38
N LYS A 43 -0.32 17.00 24.78
CA LYS A 43 -0.51 16.45 26.12
C LYS A 43 0.28 15.16 26.30
N THR A 44 0.70 14.90 27.54
CA THR A 44 1.50 13.72 27.88
C THR A 44 0.75 12.74 28.77
N TYR A 45 0.92 11.44 28.52
CA TYR A 45 0.26 10.37 29.25
C TYR A 45 1.15 9.15 29.39
N TYR A 46 0.95 8.36 30.45
CA TYR A 46 1.57 7.05 30.61
C TYR A 46 0.68 5.97 30.00
N ALA A 47 1.05 5.51 28.82
CA ALA A 47 0.36 4.46 28.06
C ALA A 47 0.93 3.08 28.38
N ARG A 48 0.09 2.05 28.38
CA ARG A 48 0.56 0.67 28.44
C ARG A 48 1.16 0.27 27.09
N PRO A 49 2.26 -0.48 27.03
CA PRO A 49 2.86 -0.94 25.77
C PRO A 49 1.87 -1.67 24.85
N GLU A 50 0.94 -2.45 25.41
CA GLU A 50 -0.13 -3.15 24.68
C GLU A 50 -1.11 -2.23 23.92
N ASN A 51 -1.15 -0.94 24.28
CA ASN A 51 -1.94 0.08 23.61
C ASN A 51 -1.15 0.91 22.59
N LEU A 52 0.15 0.67 22.47
CA LEU A 52 1.04 1.36 21.53
C LEU A 52 1.32 0.48 20.31
N ARG A 53 1.51 1.13 19.16
CA ARG A 53 1.96 0.48 17.93
C ARG A 53 2.97 1.36 17.22
N THR A 54 4.03 0.77 16.70
CA THR A 54 5.00 1.51 15.87
C THR A 54 4.31 1.93 14.59
N THR A 55 4.40 3.21 14.26
CA THR A 55 3.93 3.72 12.97
C THR A 55 5.14 3.93 12.06
N VAL A 56 5.07 3.42 10.83
CA VAL A 56 6.11 3.67 9.85
C VAL A 56 5.76 4.94 9.10
N GLN A 57 6.50 6.02 9.35
CA GLN A 57 6.37 7.23 8.54
C GLN A 57 7.17 7.07 7.26
N VAL A 58 6.49 6.71 6.17
CA VAL A 58 7.08 6.81 4.84
C VAL A 58 6.50 7.99 4.07
N LYS A 59 7.37 8.67 3.34
CA LYS A 59 6.99 9.77 2.43
C LYS A 59 6.22 9.24 1.22
N GLN A 60 6.51 8.00 0.83
CA GLN A 60 5.89 7.33 -0.31
C GLN A 60 4.38 7.25 -0.14
N ARG A 61 3.68 7.44 -1.26
CA ARG A 61 2.22 7.38 -1.33
C ARG A 61 1.73 5.97 -1.66
N VAL A 62 2.46 5.25 -2.51
CA VAL A 62 2.11 3.91 -2.98
C VAL A 62 3.01 2.87 -2.30
N PHE A 63 2.41 1.81 -1.80
CA PHE A 63 3.07 0.69 -1.13
C PHE A 63 2.74 -0.60 -1.89
N LEU A 64 3.76 -1.38 -2.23
CA LEU A 64 3.60 -2.59 -3.04
C LEU A 64 3.88 -3.83 -2.19
N CYS A 65 2.96 -4.78 -2.25
CA CYS A 65 3.02 -6.05 -1.56
C CYS A 65 2.85 -7.18 -2.59
N HIS A 66 3.54 -8.30 -2.41
CA HIS A 66 3.42 -9.45 -3.32
C HIS A 66 2.60 -10.62 -2.74
N SER A 67 2.42 -10.67 -1.42
CA SER A 67 1.66 -11.74 -0.75
C SER A 67 0.51 -11.18 0.07
N THR A 68 -0.50 -12.02 0.34
CA THR A 68 -1.63 -11.66 1.21
C THR A 68 -1.17 -11.28 2.61
N THR A 69 -0.18 -11.99 3.17
CA THR A 69 0.42 -11.69 4.48
C THR A 69 1.10 -10.32 4.49
N HIS A 70 1.91 -10.02 3.46
CA HIS A 70 2.55 -8.71 3.33
C HIS A 70 1.54 -7.58 3.15
N TYR A 71 0.52 -7.78 2.32
CA TYR A 71 -0.55 -6.81 2.11
C TYR A 71 -1.29 -6.47 3.40
N ARG A 72 -1.75 -7.49 4.15
CA ARG A 72 -2.43 -7.28 5.43
C ARG A 72 -1.54 -6.62 6.46
N THR A 73 -0.27 -7.02 6.55
CA THR A 73 0.72 -6.42 7.47
C THR A 73 0.98 -4.95 7.11
N CYS A 74 1.17 -4.66 5.82
CA CYS A 74 1.37 -3.30 5.33
C CYS A 74 0.14 -2.43 5.60
N ALA A 75 -1.05 -2.86 5.20
CA ALA A 75 -2.30 -2.15 5.46
C ALA A 75 -2.50 -1.85 6.95
N ALA A 76 -2.22 -2.84 7.80
CA ALA A 76 -2.29 -2.75 9.25
C ALA A 76 -1.25 -1.79 9.88
N SER A 77 -0.15 -1.52 9.19
CA SER A 77 0.91 -0.57 9.59
C SER A 77 0.69 0.85 9.06
N VAL A 78 -0.04 0.99 7.95
CA VAL A 78 -0.33 2.27 7.30
C VAL A 78 -1.60 2.91 7.88
N ALA A 79 -2.63 2.11 8.14
CA ALA A 79 -3.89 2.56 8.72
C ALA A 79 -3.77 2.84 10.23
N ASN A 80 -4.33 3.97 10.66
CA ASN A 80 -4.35 4.47 12.04
C ASN A 80 -5.79 4.73 12.49
N TRP A 81 -6.00 4.93 13.80
CA TRP A 81 -7.34 5.11 14.38
C TRP A 81 -8.18 6.23 13.78
N GLY A 82 -7.56 7.29 13.25
CA GLY A 82 -8.28 8.40 12.62
C GLY A 82 -8.64 8.17 11.15
N ASP A 83 -8.07 7.14 10.52
CA ASP A 83 -8.15 6.96 9.08
C ASP A 83 -9.54 6.50 8.62
N ALA A 84 -9.87 6.90 7.40
CA ALA A 84 -10.97 6.33 6.64
C ALA A 84 -10.37 5.47 5.54
N VAL A 85 -10.75 4.19 5.52
CA VAL A 85 -10.13 3.16 4.69
C VAL A 85 -11.14 2.64 3.66
N LEU A 86 -10.72 2.60 2.41
CA LEU A 86 -11.42 1.89 1.35
C LEU A 86 -10.61 0.64 1.00
N GLU A 87 -11.23 -0.54 0.99
CA GLU A 87 -10.61 -1.76 0.47
C GLU A 87 -11.28 -2.19 -0.83
N VAL A 88 -10.54 -2.17 -1.93
CA VAL A 88 -10.98 -2.61 -3.26
C VAL A 88 -10.52 -4.04 -3.51
N GLY A 89 -11.47 -4.94 -3.81
CA GLY A 89 -11.21 -6.37 -3.86
C GLY A 89 -11.22 -7.01 -2.47
N CYS A 90 -12.23 -6.68 -1.66
CA CYS A 90 -12.30 -7.12 -0.26
C CYS A 90 -12.52 -8.64 -0.09
N HIS A 91 -12.87 -9.35 -1.17
CA HIS A 91 -13.23 -10.76 -1.14
C HIS A 91 -14.30 -11.03 -0.06
N GLU A 92 -14.11 -12.05 0.76
CA GLU A 92 -14.97 -12.36 1.91
C GLU A 92 -14.78 -11.43 3.13
N GLY A 93 -13.98 -10.37 3.03
CA GLY A 93 -13.92 -9.29 4.02
C GLY A 93 -12.93 -9.47 5.17
N GLU A 94 -12.02 -10.44 5.11
CA GLU A 94 -11.04 -10.72 6.18
C GLU A 94 -10.14 -9.54 6.52
N CYS A 95 -9.61 -8.85 5.50
CA CYS A 95 -8.74 -7.69 5.70
C CYS A 95 -9.54 -6.48 6.20
N THR A 96 -10.69 -6.20 5.58
CA THR A 96 -11.67 -5.22 6.08
C THR A 96 -12.00 -5.45 7.56
N TRP A 97 -12.27 -6.69 7.97
CA TRP A 97 -12.52 -7.03 9.37
C TRP A 97 -11.31 -6.77 10.26
N LEU A 98 -10.12 -7.20 9.84
CA LEU A 98 -8.87 -6.97 10.57
C LEU A 98 -8.63 -5.47 10.81
N LEU A 99 -8.93 -4.64 9.82
CA LEU A 99 -8.71 -3.20 9.86
C LEU A 99 -9.84 -2.41 10.52
N SER A 100 -11.05 -2.95 10.61
CA SER A 100 -12.19 -2.30 11.30
C SER A 100 -11.88 -1.89 12.75
N ARG A 101 -10.95 -2.60 13.40
CA ARG A 101 -10.48 -2.33 14.76
C ARG A 101 -9.24 -1.42 14.80
N ARG A 102 -8.88 -0.80 13.68
CA ARG A 102 -7.66 0.01 13.52
C ARG A 102 -7.91 1.37 12.91
N CYS A 103 -9.10 1.64 12.41
CA CYS A 103 -9.44 2.88 11.72
C CYS A 103 -10.80 3.41 12.19
N ARG A 104 -11.08 4.66 11.86
CA ARG A 104 -12.32 5.35 12.22
C ARG A 104 -13.49 4.86 11.36
N TYR A 105 -13.20 4.57 10.10
CA TYR A 105 -14.18 4.22 9.10
C TYR A 105 -13.57 3.25 8.10
N ILE A 106 -14.29 2.20 7.73
CA ILE A 106 -13.87 1.27 6.68
C ILE A 106 -15.04 0.76 5.86
N VAL A 107 -14.81 0.62 4.55
CA VAL A 107 -15.73 -0.04 3.62
C VAL A 107 -14.92 -1.00 2.76
N GLY A 108 -15.38 -2.25 2.67
CA GLY A 108 -14.87 -3.22 1.70
C GLY A 108 -15.74 -3.21 0.44
N VAL A 109 -15.13 -3.24 -0.74
CA VAL A 109 -15.85 -3.36 -2.01
C VAL A 109 -15.32 -4.52 -2.83
N ASP A 110 -16.23 -5.16 -3.57
CA ASP A 110 -15.89 -6.18 -4.54
C ASP A 110 -16.89 -6.12 -5.70
N LYS A 111 -16.45 -6.43 -6.92
CA LYS A 111 -17.36 -6.49 -8.09
C LYS A 111 -18.26 -7.72 -8.05
N SER A 112 -17.86 -8.77 -7.32
CA SER A 112 -18.57 -10.04 -7.25
C SER A 112 -19.67 -10.00 -6.19
N ARG A 113 -20.93 -9.93 -6.64
CA ARG A 113 -22.11 -10.00 -5.77
C ARG A 113 -22.09 -11.19 -4.79
N PRO A 114 -21.79 -12.44 -5.20
CA PRO A 114 -21.72 -13.57 -4.27
C PRO A 114 -20.67 -13.36 -3.16
N THR A 115 -19.53 -12.77 -3.52
CA THR A 115 -18.42 -12.48 -2.62
C THR A 115 -18.80 -11.41 -1.59
N VAL A 116 -19.41 -10.31 -2.02
CA VAL A 116 -19.95 -9.28 -1.12
C VAL A 116 -21.02 -9.86 -0.17
N GLN A 117 -21.90 -10.71 -0.67
CA GLN A 117 -22.90 -11.38 0.17
C GLN A 117 -22.25 -12.29 1.22
N ALA A 118 -21.20 -13.03 0.85
CA ALA A 118 -20.44 -13.84 1.79
C ALA A 118 -19.78 -12.98 2.88
N ALA A 119 -19.16 -11.86 2.50
CA ALA A 119 -18.56 -10.90 3.43
C ALA A 119 -19.59 -10.33 4.43
N ARG A 120 -20.77 -9.90 3.93
CA ARG A 120 -21.87 -9.39 4.77
C ARG A 120 -22.40 -10.45 5.75
N ARG A 121 -22.54 -11.72 5.31
CA ARG A 121 -22.93 -12.82 6.19
C ARG A 121 -21.88 -13.08 7.27
N ARG A 122 -20.60 -13.04 6.90
CA ARG A 122 -19.47 -13.34 7.79
C ARG A 122 -19.22 -12.22 8.80
N TYR A 123 -19.40 -10.97 8.40
CA TYR A 123 -19.14 -9.79 9.24
C TYR A 123 -20.32 -8.79 9.17
N PRO A 124 -21.47 -9.12 9.79
CA PRO A 124 -22.71 -8.34 9.65
C PRO A 124 -22.66 -6.91 10.21
N GLY A 125 -21.66 -6.59 11.04
CA GLY A 125 -21.43 -5.25 11.57
C GLY A 125 -20.56 -4.34 10.70
N LEU A 126 -20.08 -4.82 9.55
CA LEU A 126 -19.20 -4.06 8.65
C LEU A 126 -19.91 -3.75 7.33
N ARG A 127 -19.50 -2.63 6.72
CA ARG A 127 -20.04 -2.18 5.44
C ARG A 127 -19.27 -2.83 4.29
N PHE A 128 -20.00 -3.56 3.45
CA PHE A 128 -19.50 -4.09 2.18
C PHE A 128 -20.42 -3.66 1.05
N GLU A 129 -19.87 -3.33 -0.11
CA GLU A 129 -20.64 -2.86 -1.27
C GLU A 129 -20.20 -3.56 -2.56
N GLU A 130 -21.16 -3.77 -3.47
CA GLU A 130 -20.92 -4.28 -4.81
C GLU A 130 -20.59 -3.11 -5.74
N VAL A 131 -19.29 -2.87 -5.98
CA VAL A 131 -18.81 -1.74 -6.78
C VAL A 131 -17.59 -2.18 -7.58
N ASP A 132 -17.54 -1.76 -8.86
CA ASP A 132 -16.35 -1.93 -9.69
C ASP A 132 -15.23 -1.00 -9.21
N GLY A 133 -14.01 -1.53 -9.07
CA GLY A 133 -12.83 -0.74 -8.73
C GLY A 133 -12.57 0.43 -9.69
N PHE A 134 -12.97 0.32 -10.95
CA PHE A 134 -12.80 1.40 -11.93
C PHE A 134 -13.85 2.52 -11.82
N ASP A 135 -14.96 2.31 -11.10
CA ASP A 135 -15.98 3.34 -10.87
C ASP A 135 -15.60 4.23 -9.67
N VAL A 136 -14.64 5.13 -9.91
CA VAL A 136 -14.12 6.04 -8.88
C VAL A 136 -15.21 6.95 -8.29
N ALA A 137 -16.21 7.33 -9.09
CA ALA A 137 -17.30 8.18 -8.60
C ALA A 137 -18.13 7.43 -7.55
N ALA A 138 -18.50 6.18 -7.84
CA ALA A 138 -19.18 5.32 -6.88
C ALA A 138 -18.30 5.07 -5.64
N LEU A 139 -17.01 4.76 -5.81
CA LEU A 139 -16.10 4.56 -4.69
C LEU A 139 -16.01 5.79 -3.78
N LYS A 140 -15.84 7.00 -4.34
CA LYS A 140 -15.79 8.25 -3.56
C LYS A 140 -17.09 8.51 -2.80
N ALA A 141 -18.25 8.16 -3.38
CA ALA A 141 -19.54 8.29 -2.73
C ALA A 141 -19.72 7.38 -1.50
N LEU A 142 -18.91 6.32 -1.36
CA LEU A 142 -18.86 5.47 -0.17
C LEU A 142 -18.08 6.08 1.00
N GLY A 143 -17.47 7.26 0.80
CA GLY A 143 -16.69 7.96 1.81
C GLY A 143 -17.46 8.23 3.11
N PRO A 144 -16.74 8.63 4.17
CA PRO A 144 -17.37 8.97 5.44
C PRO A 144 -18.44 10.07 5.28
N PRO A 145 -19.53 10.05 6.07
CA PRO A 145 -20.60 11.05 5.99
C PRO A 145 -20.18 12.50 6.25
N ASP A 146 -19.04 12.70 6.92
CA ASP A 146 -18.46 14.04 7.18
C ASP A 146 -17.76 14.64 5.95
N GLY A 147 -17.71 13.91 4.83
CA GLY A 147 -17.09 14.37 3.59
C GLY A 147 -15.56 14.35 3.60
N SER A 148 -14.92 13.80 4.63
CA SER A 148 -13.44 13.79 4.73
C SER A 148 -12.75 12.94 3.65
N GLY A 149 -13.51 12.13 2.92
CA GLY A 149 -12.99 11.14 1.97
C GLY A 149 -12.19 10.03 2.66
N PHE A 150 -11.49 9.23 1.85
CA PHE A 150 -10.61 8.16 2.31
C PHE A 150 -9.17 8.67 2.43
N SER A 151 -8.50 8.34 3.54
CA SER A 151 -7.07 8.62 3.76
C SER A 151 -6.17 7.43 3.41
N VAL A 152 -6.76 6.23 3.29
CA VAL A 152 -6.08 5.01 2.86
C VAL A 152 -6.97 4.27 1.87
N VAL A 153 -6.41 3.87 0.73
CA VAL A 153 -7.03 2.98 -0.25
C VAL A 153 -6.19 1.73 -0.36
N LEU A 154 -6.82 0.57 -0.23
CA LEU A 154 -6.19 -0.73 -0.34
C LEU A 154 -6.71 -1.42 -1.61
N VAL A 155 -5.82 -2.07 -2.34
CA VAL A 155 -6.10 -2.66 -3.65
C VAL A 155 -5.62 -4.11 -3.66
N ASP A 156 -6.56 -5.05 -3.66
CA ASP A 156 -6.33 -6.50 -3.78
C ASP A 156 -7.32 -7.10 -4.80
N ILE A 157 -7.19 -6.72 -6.07
CA ILE A 157 -8.09 -7.15 -7.15
C ILE A 157 -7.76 -8.53 -7.73
N GLY A 158 -7.18 -9.42 -6.92
CA GLY A 158 -6.80 -10.79 -7.28
C GLY A 158 -5.31 -10.93 -7.65
N GLY A 159 -4.66 -11.97 -7.13
CA GLY A 159 -3.21 -12.20 -7.30
C GLY A 159 -2.74 -12.41 -8.75
N ILE A 160 -3.68 -12.76 -9.65
CA ILE A 160 -3.42 -13.05 -11.08
C ILE A 160 -3.92 -11.90 -11.99
N ALA A 161 -4.39 -10.78 -11.41
CA ALA A 161 -4.72 -9.62 -12.23
C ALA A 161 -3.48 -9.19 -13.04
N CYS A 162 -3.61 -9.15 -14.36
CA CYS A 162 -2.49 -8.82 -15.23
C CYS A 162 -1.98 -7.40 -14.92
N LEU A 163 -0.67 -7.20 -15.08
CA LEU A 163 0.01 -5.95 -14.77
C LEU A 163 -0.69 -4.70 -15.34
N PRO A 164 -1.17 -4.66 -16.61
CA PRO A 164 -1.87 -3.50 -17.15
C PRO A 164 -3.12 -3.10 -16.36
N THR A 165 -3.87 -4.06 -15.84
CA THR A 165 -5.10 -3.81 -15.07
C THR A 165 -4.75 -3.16 -13.73
N VAL A 166 -3.79 -3.74 -12.99
CA VAL A 166 -3.35 -3.21 -11.71
C VAL A 166 -2.71 -1.83 -11.88
N ALA A 167 -1.83 -1.67 -12.87
CA ALA A 167 -1.18 -0.39 -13.14
C ALA A 167 -2.19 0.71 -13.49
N SER A 168 -3.19 0.39 -14.31
CA SER A 168 -4.27 1.32 -14.67
C SER A 168 -5.07 1.75 -13.45
N LEU A 169 -5.43 0.81 -12.57
CA LEU A 169 -6.18 1.10 -11.35
C LEU A 169 -5.36 1.96 -10.38
N VAL A 170 -4.08 1.64 -10.19
CA VAL A 170 -3.17 2.43 -9.35
C VAL A 170 -2.99 3.84 -9.91
N GLY A 171 -2.78 3.98 -11.22
CA GLY A 171 -2.68 5.29 -11.89
C GLY A 171 -3.95 6.11 -11.74
N LEU A 172 -5.11 5.48 -11.92
CA LEU A 172 -6.42 6.09 -11.70
C LEU A 172 -6.57 6.59 -10.27
N TYR A 173 -6.26 5.77 -9.26
CA TYR A 173 -6.38 6.18 -7.86
C TYR A 173 -5.36 7.23 -7.45
N TYR A 174 -4.15 7.14 -8.00
CA TYR A 174 -3.12 8.15 -7.79
C TYR A 174 -3.58 9.52 -8.32
N LYS A 175 -4.28 9.56 -9.46
CA LYS A 175 -4.85 10.79 -10.03
C LYS A 175 -6.05 11.29 -9.23
N GLU A 176 -6.95 10.40 -8.86
CA GLU A 176 -8.30 10.77 -8.42
C GLU A 176 -8.46 10.99 -6.92
N PHE A 177 -7.66 10.32 -6.09
CA PHE A 177 -7.69 10.53 -4.64
C PHE A 177 -6.74 11.66 -4.22
N PRO A 178 -7.01 12.37 -3.11
CA PRO A 178 -6.13 13.41 -2.59
C PRO A 178 -4.68 12.95 -2.44
N TYR A 179 -3.71 13.85 -2.64
CA TYR A 179 -2.27 13.53 -2.62
C TYR A 179 -1.78 12.89 -1.32
N ASN A 180 -2.41 13.21 -0.19
CA ASN A 180 -2.11 12.62 1.12
C ASN A 180 -2.70 11.22 1.32
N THR A 181 -3.54 10.73 0.40
CA THR A 181 -4.12 9.37 0.45
C THR A 181 -3.05 8.33 0.19
N LYS A 182 -2.86 7.42 1.14
CA LYS A 182 -1.95 6.28 0.98
C LYS A 182 -2.62 5.17 0.17
N ILE A 183 -1.88 4.53 -0.73
CA ILE A 183 -2.38 3.48 -1.60
C ILE A 183 -1.55 2.21 -1.35
N VAL A 184 -2.17 1.17 -0.81
CA VAL A 184 -1.52 -0.13 -0.58
C VAL A 184 -2.01 -1.11 -1.63
N VAL A 185 -1.10 -1.71 -2.39
CA VAL A 185 -1.42 -2.54 -3.55
C VAL A 185 -0.83 -3.91 -3.37
N LYS A 186 -1.65 -4.95 -3.52
CA LYS A 186 -1.18 -6.33 -3.66
C LYS A 186 -1.07 -6.69 -5.14
N SER A 187 0.16 -6.92 -5.59
CA SER A 187 0.47 -7.40 -6.94
C SER A 187 1.90 -7.91 -7.00
N VAL A 188 2.09 -9.18 -7.35
CA VAL A 188 3.41 -9.80 -7.58
C VAL A 188 4.15 -9.07 -8.70
N PHE A 189 3.54 -8.95 -9.87
CA PHE A 189 4.17 -8.40 -11.08
C PHE A 189 4.54 -6.92 -10.92
N LEU A 190 3.61 -6.07 -10.48
CA LEU A 190 3.90 -4.65 -10.25
C LEU A 190 5.00 -4.44 -9.21
N LYS A 191 5.03 -5.25 -8.14
CA LYS A 191 6.09 -5.14 -7.13
C LYS A 191 7.45 -5.49 -7.74
N ARG A 192 7.57 -6.64 -8.42
CA ARG A 192 8.82 -7.06 -9.08
C ARG A 192 9.31 -6.02 -10.07
N LEU A 193 8.43 -5.57 -10.97
CA LEU A 193 8.76 -4.51 -11.94
C LEU A 193 9.34 -3.27 -11.27
N MET A 194 8.76 -2.82 -10.15
CA MET A 194 9.22 -1.62 -9.45
C MET A 194 10.52 -1.83 -8.68
N GLU A 195 10.81 -3.05 -8.20
CA GLU A 195 12.11 -3.39 -7.59
C GLU A 195 13.23 -3.45 -8.61
N ASP A 196 12.91 -3.86 -9.84
CA ASP A 196 13.85 -3.90 -10.97
C ASP A 196 13.90 -2.58 -11.74
N SER A 197 13.10 -1.59 -11.34
CA SER A 197 13.06 -0.26 -11.96
C SER A 197 13.96 0.73 -11.23
N LEU A 198 14.90 1.34 -11.96
CA LEU A 198 15.60 2.53 -11.51
C LEU A 198 14.95 3.76 -12.14
N PRO A 199 14.36 4.69 -11.37
CA PRO A 199 13.86 5.93 -11.93
C PRO A 199 15.01 6.71 -12.55
N TYR A 200 14.94 6.95 -13.86
CA TYR A 200 15.91 7.81 -14.53
C TYR A 200 15.82 9.23 -13.96
N ASN A 201 16.89 9.69 -13.32
CA ASN A 201 17.01 11.04 -12.81
C ASN A 201 18.20 11.73 -13.50
N PRO A 202 17.98 12.76 -14.33
CA PRO A 202 19.05 13.42 -15.06
C PRO A 202 20.01 14.24 -14.17
N ILE A 203 19.80 14.32 -12.85
CA ILE A 203 20.61 15.15 -11.95
C ILE A 203 21.62 14.34 -11.10
N LYS A 204 22.89 14.78 -11.22
CA LYS A 204 24.14 14.55 -10.46
C LYS A 204 24.74 13.16 -10.28
N ASN A 205 24.02 12.06 -10.45
CA ASN A 205 24.62 10.70 -10.40
C ASN A 205 24.15 9.81 -11.56
N ASN A 206 23.97 10.38 -12.76
CA ASN A 206 23.65 9.57 -13.93
C ASN A 206 24.92 8.85 -14.42
N PRO A 207 25.01 7.50 -14.34
CA PRO A 207 26.14 6.75 -14.92
C PRO A 207 26.22 6.90 -16.45
N TRP A 208 25.15 7.40 -17.07
CA TRP A 208 25.03 7.69 -18.50
C TRP A 208 25.28 9.16 -18.83
N THR A 209 25.91 9.96 -17.96
CA THR A 209 26.55 11.18 -18.45
C THR A 209 27.62 10.76 -19.44
N LEU A 210 27.27 10.79 -20.73
CA LEU A 210 28.23 10.84 -21.82
C LEU A 210 29.27 11.86 -21.40
N GLY A 211 30.48 11.40 -21.08
CA GLY A 211 31.59 12.29 -20.77
C GLY A 211 31.71 13.33 -21.88
N PRO A 212 32.28 14.52 -21.60
CA PRO A 212 32.52 15.51 -22.65
C PRO A 212 33.18 14.78 -23.81
N ALA A 213 32.52 14.79 -24.98
CA ALA A 213 33.02 14.14 -26.18
C ALA A 213 34.49 14.54 -26.31
N ALA A 214 35.38 13.57 -26.12
CA ALA A 214 36.81 13.80 -26.19
C ALA A 214 37.06 14.49 -27.53
N GLY A 215 37.66 15.69 -27.47
CA GLY A 215 37.86 16.53 -28.63
C GLY A 215 38.55 15.77 -29.75
N GLY A 216 37.79 15.45 -30.79
CA GLY A 216 38.30 15.07 -32.09
C GLY A 216 38.15 16.26 -33.02
N GLY A 217 39.14 17.15 -33.01
CA GLY A 217 39.28 18.13 -34.08
C GLY A 217 39.60 17.42 -35.39
N GLY A 218 38.96 17.84 -36.49
CA GLY A 218 39.40 17.47 -37.82
C GLY A 218 38.30 17.36 -38.86
N GLY A 219 37.96 18.49 -39.49
CA GLY A 219 37.95 18.59 -40.95
C GLY A 219 36.81 17.96 -41.78
N SER A 220 36.14 18.85 -42.50
CA SER A 220 35.76 18.76 -43.92
C SER A 220 34.50 17.98 -44.34
N SER A 221 33.50 18.78 -44.75
CA SER A 221 32.81 18.79 -46.06
C SER A 221 32.40 17.47 -46.72
N GLY A 222 31.10 17.34 -47.03
CA GLY A 222 30.62 16.44 -48.08
C GLY A 222 29.10 16.22 -48.05
N ASP A 223 28.40 16.82 -49.01
CA ASP A 223 27.01 16.58 -49.39
C ASP A 223 26.74 15.08 -49.69
N GLY A 224 25.50 14.62 -49.46
CA GLY A 224 25.10 13.28 -49.89
C GLY A 224 23.67 12.87 -49.51
N ASN A 225 22.85 12.72 -50.53
CA ASN A 225 21.40 12.45 -50.57
C ASN A 225 21.02 10.96 -50.31
N SER A 226 19.71 10.71 -50.13
CA SER A 226 18.96 9.43 -50.31
C SER A 226 19.19 8.33 -49.27
N ALA A 227 18.33 7.35 -49.01
CA ALA A 227 16.90 7.07 -49.18
C ALA A 227 16.68 5.69 -48.49
N ASP A 228 15.47 5.47 -47.96
CA ASP A 228 14.76 4.17 -47.80
C ASP A 228 15.36 2.96 -47.06
N ALA A 229 14.43 2.07 -46.68
CA ALA A 229 14.53 0.68 -46.19
C ALA A 229 14.23 0.50 -44.69
N THR A 230 13.00 0.11 -44.32
CA THR A 230 12.56 -1.30 -44.06
C THR A 230 13.45 -1.99 -43.02
N GLY A 231 12.99 -2.28 -41.81
CA GLY A 231 11.95 -3.28 -41.54
C GLY A 231 12.63 -4.53 -40.95
N ALA A 232 12.49 -4.74 -39.65
CA ALA A 232 12.77 -6.03 -39.02
C ALA A 232 11.94 -6.12 -37.73
N VAL A 233 10.84 -6.85 -37.84
CA VAL A 233 10.07 -7.43 -36.74
C VAL A 233 10.91 -8.57 -36.18
N VAL A 234 11.06 -8.61 -34.86
CA VAL A 234 11.57 -9.79 -34.16
C VAL A 234 10.49 -10.21 -33.18
N ASP A 235 9.69 -11.19 -33.64
CA ASP A 235 8.91 -12.08 -32.78
C ASP A 235 9.88 -13.09 -32.17
N ASP A 236 9.83 -13.26 -30.86
CA ASP A 236 10.05 -14.53 -30.12
C ASP A 236 10.10 -14.18 -28.63
N VAL A 237 8.93 -14.22 -27.98
CA VAL A 237 8.84 -14.33 -26.52
C VAL A 237 8.29 -15.72 -26.24
N GLU A 238 9.20 -16.59 -25.78
CA GLU A 238 8.89 -17.92 -25.28
C GLU A 238 7.85 -17.82 -24.14
N GLU A 239 6.77 -18.59 -24.26
CA GLU A 239 5.84 -18.89 -23.17
C GLU A 239 6.62 -19.58 -22.04
N ALA A 240 6.85 -18.86 -20.94
CA ALA A 240 7.26 -19.47 -19.69
C ALA A 240 6.02 -20.00 -18.98
N ASP A 241 5.91 -21.33 -18.88
CA ASP A 241 4.98 -22.04 -18.02
C ASP A 241 5.14 -21.58 -16.56
N GLU A 242 4.21 -20.77 -16.06
CA GLU A 242 4.10 -20.44 -14.63
C GLU A 242 3.42 -21.60 -13.89
N VAL A 243 4.24 -22.52 -13.40
CA VAL A 243 3.85 -23.51 -12.38
C VAL A 243 4.01 -22.89 -10.99
N GLY A 244 2.88 -22.72 -10.30
CA GLY A 244 2.77 -23.08 -8.88
C GLY A 244 3.00 -21.99 -7.83
N ASP A 245 1.92 -21.35 -7.40
CA ASP A 245 1.77 -20.82 -6.03
C ASP A 245 0.34 -21.09 -5.45
N GLU A 246 -0.46 -21.96 -6.10
CA GLU A 246 -1.79 -22.32 -5.59
C GLU A 246 -1.74 -23.34 -4.44
N GLU A 247 -0.68 -24.17 -4.35
CA GLU A 247 -0.56 -25.20 -3.30
C GLU A 247 -0.41 -24.60 -1.89
N GLY A 248 0.17 -23.41 -1.75
CA GLY A 248 0.36 -22.76 -0.45
C GLY A 248 -0.96 -22.31 0.20
N ASP A 249 -1.85 -21.70 -0.60
CA ASP A 249 -3.13 -21.19 -0.12
C ASP A 249 -4.16 -22.32 0.08
N GLU A 250 -4.06 -23.41 -0.68
CA GLU A 250 -4.96 -24.57 -0.53
C GLU A 250 -4.60 -25.43 0.70
N GLN A 251 -3.31 -25.60 1.01
CA GLN A 251 -2.85 -26.25 2.24
C GLN A 251 -3.21 -25.44 3.50
N GLU A 252 -3.19 -24.09 3.44
CA GLU A 252 -3.64 -23.26 4.56
C GLU A 252 -5.17 -23.30 4.74
N ARG A 253 -5.95 -23.47 3.65
CA ARG A 253 -7.40 -23.69 3.72
C ARG A 253 -7.78 -25.04 4.32
N GLN A 254 -7.02 -26.10 4.03
CA GLN A 254 -7.26 -27.43 4.60
C GLN A 254 -6.96 -27.47 6.11
N ARG A 255 -5.87 -26.83 6.56
CA ARG A 255 -5.51 -26.76 7.99
C ARG A 255 -6.49 -25.98 8.89
N ARG A 256 -7.39 -25.19 8.32
CA ARG A 256 -8.41 -24.42 9.08
C ARG A 256 -9.77 -25.12 9.15
N LYS A 257 -9.94 -26.27 8.50
CA LYS A 257 -11.14 -27.11 8.54
C LYS A 257 -11.05 -28.27 9.54
N GLU A 258 -9.90 -28.44 10.17
CA GLU A 258 -9.64 -29.35 11.30
C GLU A 258 -9.60 -28.57 12.62
#